data_AF-A0A151RDY0-F1
#
_entry.id   AF-A0A151RDY0-F1
#
_cell.length_a   1.000
_cell.length_b   1.000
_cell.length_c   1.000
_cell.angle_alpha   90.00
_cell.angle_beta   90.00
_cell.angle_gamma   90.00
#
_symmetry.space_group_name_H-M   'P 1'
#
loop_
_entity.id
_entity.type
_entity.pdbx_description
1 polymer ?
#
loop_
_entity_poly.entity_id
_entity_poly.type
_entity_poly.pdbx_seq_one_letter_code
_entity_poly.pdbx_strand_id
1 'polypeptide(L)' 'MPIKKLRSDRGGEYNSQEFINYYEEHGIQKQLKAAYTPQQNGISERKNRTIMNMV' A
#
# COMPACT_ATOMS: atom_id res chain seq x y z
N MET A 1 -12.22 10.87 6.05
CA MET A 1 -11.86 9.87 7.08
C MET A 1 -10.37 9.62 7.00
N PRO A 2 -9.61 9.66 8.11
CA PRO A 2 -8.19 9.38 8.08
C PRO A 2 -7.93 7.91 7.75
N ILE A 3 -6.85 7.63 7.01
CA ILE A 3 -6.41 6.28 6.69
C ILE A 3 -5.91 5.65 7.99
N LYS A 4 -6.40 4.45 8.33
CA LYS A 4 -5.98 3.75 9.56
C LYS A 4 -4.82 2.79 9.33
N LYS A 5 -4.75 2.17 8.15
CA LYS A 5 -3.76 1.14 7.80
C LYS A 5 -3.39 1.25 6.33
N LEU A 6 -2.10 1.27 6.04
CA LEU A 6 -1.58 1.16 4.68
C LEU A 6 -0.96 -0.22 4.49
N ARG A 7 -1.28 -0.85 3.36
CA ARG A 7 -0.78 -2.18 3.01
C ARG A 7 -0.04 -2.08 1.69
N SER A 8 1.28 -2.25 1.76
CA SER A 8 2.19 -2.14 0.63
C SER A 8 2.84 -3.49 0.36
N ASP A 9 3.19 -3.73 -0.90
CA ASP A 9 4.19 -4.74 -1.22
C ASP A 9 5.58 -4.27 -0.75
N ARG A 10 6.59 -5.15 -0.84
CA ARG A 10 7.97 -4.82 -0.46
C ARG A 10 8.68 -3.94 -1.50
N GLY A 11 7.95 -3.31 -2.43
CA GLY A 11 8.49 -2.27 -3.29
C GLY A 11 9.03 -1.14 -2.41
N GLY A 12 10.31 -0.78 -2.60
CA GLY A 12 11.01 0.22 -1.78
C GLY A 12 10.36 1.61 -1.77
N GLU A 13 9.40 1.86 -2.67
CA GLU A 13 8.70 3.14 -2.89
C GLU A 13 8.03 3.68 -1.63
N TYR A 14 7.42 2.81 -0.82
CA TYR A 14 6.72 3.22 0.42
C TYR A 14 7.60 3.08 1.67
N ASN A 15 8.89 2.83 1.51
CA ASN A 15 9.86 2.64 2.59
C ASN A 15 10.79 3.85 2.81
N SER A 16 10.58 4.98 2.15
CA SER A 16 11.37 6.19 2.41
C SER A 16 11.11 6.76 3.80
N GLN A 17 12.08 7.51 4.33
CA GLN A 17 11.97 8.16 5.64
C GLN A 17 10.82 9.18 5.69
N GLU A 18 10.56 9.89 4.59
CA GLU A 18 9.41 10.79 4.47
C GLU A 18 8.07 10.05 4.66
N PHE A 19 7.93 8.88 4.06
CA PHE A 19 6.72 8.07 4.24
C PHE A 19 6.59 7.56 5.67
N ILE A 20 7.69 7.17 6.32
CA ILE A 20 7.68 6.76 7.73
C ILE A 20 7.16 7.89 8.61
N ASN A 21 7.72 9.10 8.46
CA ASN A 21 7.30 10.27 9.23
C ASN A 21 5.82 10.59 8.98
N TYR A 22 5.37 10.52 7.73
CA TYR A 22 3.96 10.71 7.37
C TYR A 22 3.04 9.69 8.07
N TYR A 23 3.42 8.42 8.11
CA TYR A 23 2.64 7.39 8.79
C TYR A 23 2.59 7.62 10.31
N GLU A 24 3.70 8.03 10.93
CA GLU A 24 3.74 8.32 12.35
C GLU A 24 2.89 9.54 12.72
N GLU A 25 3.00 10.63 11.97
CA GLU A 25 2.22 11.85 12.16
C GLU A 25 0.71 11.60 12.04
N HIS A 26 0.31 10.72 11.12
CA HIS A 26 -1.09 10.40 10.86
C HIS A 26 -1.59 9.17 11.62
N GLY A 27 -0.75 8.52 12.42
CA GLY A 27 -1.09 7.28 13.14
C GLY A 27 -1.44 6.09 12.22
N ILE A 28 -0.91 6.08 11.00
CA ILE A 28 -1.18 5.06 9.98
C ILE A 28 -0.33 3.83 10.27
N GLN A 29 -0.97 2.68 10.49
CA GLN A 29 -0.23 1.43 10.64
C GLN A 29 0.22 0.88 9.28
N LYS A 30 1.52 0.71 9.10
CA LYS A 30 2.10 0.11 7.91
C LYS A 30 2.13 -1.41 8.02
N GLN A 31 1.46 -2.09 7.08
CA GLN A 31 1.52 -3.54 6.90
C GLN A 31 2.35 -3.87 5.68
N LEU A 32 3.62 -4.21 5.92
CA LEU A 32 4.48 -4.83 4.92
C LEU A 32 4.08 -6.30 4.81
N LYS A 33 3.63 -6.73 3.62
CA LYS A 33 3.34 -8.15 3.43
C LYS A 33 4.62 -8.97 3.30
N ALA A 34 4.56 -10.20 3.81
CA ALA A 34 5.49 -11.25 3.42
C ALA A 34 5.36 -11.50 1.91
N ALA A 35 6.50 -11.59 1.21
CA ALA A 35 6.53 -12.20 -0.11
C ALA A 35 5.83 -13.56 0.01
N TYR A 36 4.88 -13.89 -0.88
CA TYR A 36 3.97 -15.06 -0.85
C TYR A 36 2.49 -14.85 -0.44
N THR A 37 1.96 -13.62 -0.35
CA THR A 37 0.48 -13.41 -0.31
C THR A 37 -0.06 -12.62 -1.53
N PRO A 38 0.05 -13.17 -2.74
CA PRO A 38 -0.41 -12.52 -3.98
C PRO A 38 -1.93 -12.32 -4.03
N GLN A 39 -2.74 -13.20 -3.42
CA GLN A 39 -4.22 -13.07 -3.40
C GLN A 39 -4.67 -11.73 -2.80
N GLN A 40 -3.87 -11.26 -1.85
CA GLN A 40 -4.18 -10.06 -1.09
C GLN A 40 -3.73 -8.79 -1.84
N ASN A 41 -2.87 -8.92 -2.87
CA ASN A 41 -2.50 -7.88 -3.81
C ASN A 41 -3.36 -7.91 -5.08
N GLY A 42 -3.92 -9.07 -5.42
CA GLY A 42 -4.78 -9.26 -6.58
C GLY A 42 -6.00 -8.33 -6.61
N ILE A 43 -6.51 -7.88 -5.46
CA ILE A 43 -7.59 -6.86 -5.40
C ILE A 43 -7.06 -5.50 -5.85
N SER A 44 -5.86 -5.11 -5.39
CA SER A 44 -5.21 -3.85 -5.79
C SER A 44 -4.85 -3.89 -7.28
N GLU A 45 -4.25 -4.98 -7.74
CA GLU A 45 -3.90 -5.19 -9.15
C GLU A 45 -5.14 -5.22 -10.06
N ARG A 46 -6.23 -5.86 -9.64
CA ARG A 46 -7.49 -5.88 -10.41
C ARG A 46 -8.13 -4.49 -10.49
N LYS A 47 -8.10 -3.73 -9.39
CA LYS A 47 -8.58 -2.34 -9.38
C LYS A 47 -7.70 -1.44 -10.25
N ASN A 48 -6.38 -1.54 -10.14
CA ASN A 48 -5.43 -0.80 -10.96
C ASN A 48 -5.62 -1.11 -12.44
N ARG A 49 -5.83 -2.38 -12.80
CA ARG A 49 -6.15 -2.77 -14.19
C ARG A 49 -7.46 -2.15 -14.68
N THR A 50 -8.48 -2.11 -13.83
CA THR A 50 -9.77 -1.50 -14.20
C THR A 50 -9.62 0.01 -14.41
N ILE A 51 -8.85 0.68 -13.56
CA ILE A 51 -8.53 2.12 -13.69
C ILE A 51 -7.73 2.39 -14.97
N MET A 52 -6.69 1.60 -15.23
CA MET A 52 -5.88 1.73 -16.45
C MET A 52 -6.66 1.43 -17.73
N ASN A 53 -7.65 0.53 -17.67
CA ASN A 53 -8.53 0.23 -18.81
C ASN A 53 -9.64 1.28 -19.00
N MET A 54 -9.82 2.20 -18.05
CA MET A 54 -10.75 3.33 -18.18
C MET A 54 -10.07 4.60 -18.73
N VAL A 55 -8.77 4.53 -19.06
CA VAL A 55 -8.00 5.57 -19.75
C VAL A 55 -8.04 5.34 -21.25
#